data_AF-R1FTQ1-F1
#
_entry.id   AF-R1FTQ1-F1
#
_cell.length_a   1.000
_cell.length_b   1.000
_cell.length_c   1.000
_cell.angle_alpha   90.00
_cell.angle_beta   90.00
_cell.angle_gamma   90.00
#
_symmetry.space_group_name_H-M   'P 1'
#
loop_
_entity.id
_entity.type
_entity.pdbx_description
1 polymer ?
#
loop_
_entity_poly.entity_id
_entity_poly.type
_entity_poly.pdbx_seq_one_letter_code
_entity_poly.pdbx_strand_id
1 'polypeptide(L)'
;MFKEAALAREVHKMLEAFKRREPCKLYFNRPVSATAGADFMRGYLTVIKQPMDLGTRPADEKHYQFLEDFACDCRQIWKNALVFNEPRGKPEPNKPGSPAYIFDHASKLASDFEAKLAEMHRELEKEAPPCPRLLRARLLLADVRRSPFSEHYRREKDWRKLGDEYVAFLREEMKRPSEPEDLDSITDWLRKVQRQADGEDAGQAAWLAWLAELKRRVVRVCENALAYNQGRQAAGKCAKHLKEAFELRSRVARQLAKESPRALKPLDGREAGSSKRVRVELDELDAETFARARELAEERARKAVEMDLQDELEEYPQ
;
A
#
# COMPACT_ATOMS: atom_id res chain seq x y z
N MET A 1 -0.24 -13.86 16.82
CA MET A 1 -1.23 -12.80 17.11
C MET A 1 -0.57 -11.89 18.14
N PHE A 2 -0.17 -10.67 17.74
CA PHE A 2 0.55 -9.74 18.63
C PHE A 2 -0.35 -9.31 19.79
N LYS A 3 0.23 -8.95 20.94
CA LYS A 3 -0.54 -8.25 21.98
C LYS A 3 -0.95 -6.91 21.37
N GLU A 4 -2.24 -6.78 21.05
CA GLU A 4 -2.88 -5.63 20.39
C GLU A 4 -2.36 -4.28 20.92
N ALA A 5 -2.15 -4.18 22.24
CA ALA A 5 -1.61 -3.00 22.91
C ALA A 5 -0.16 -2.62 22.52
N ALA A 6 0.71 -3.58 22.20
CA ALA A 6 2.10 -3.28 21.83
C ALA A 6 2.19 -2.71 20.41
N LEU A 7 1.46 -3.30 19.45
CA LEU A 7 1.36 -2.78 18.08
C LEU A 7 0.75 -1.37 18.08
N ALA A 8 -0.36 -1.19 18.82
CA ALA A 8 -1.01 0.11 18.93
C ALA A 8 -0.07 1.21 19.44
N ARG A 9 0.77 0.91 20.44
CA ARG A 9 1.76 1.88 20.95
C ARG A 9 2.82 2.26 19.92
N GLU A 10 3.37 1.29 19.18
CA GLU A 10 4.39 1.59 18.17
C GLU A 10 3.80 2.36 16.98
N VAL A 11 2.60 2.00 16.53
CA VAL A 11 1.85 2.74 15.51
C VAL A 11 1.60 4.18 15.98
N HIS A 12 1.10 4.36 17.21
CA HIS A 12 0.86 5.68 17.77
C HIS A 12 2.15 6.52 17.86
N LYS A 13 3.25 5.92 18.31
CA LYS A 13 4.56 6.57 18.38
C LYS A 13 5.06 7.01 17.00
N MET A 14 4.90 6.16 15.98
CA MET A 14 5.24 6.51 14.60
C MET A 14 4.38 7.68 14.11
N LEU A 15 3.06 7.61 14.29
CA LEU A 15 2.13 8.66 13.88
C LEU A 15 2.47 10.01 14.52
N GLU A 16 2.69 10.06 15.83
CA GLU A 16 3.05 11.30 16.54
C GLU A 16 4.44 11.83 16.14
N ALA A 17 5.35 10.97 15.68
CA ALA A 17 6.62 11.42 15.10
C ALA A 17 6.42 12.10 13.74
N PHE A 18 5.52 11.58 12.89
CA PHE A 18 5.18 12.20 11.61
C PHE A 18 4.40 13.51 11.78
N LYS A 19 3.41 13.56 12.68
CA LYS A 19 2.61 14.77 12.96
C LYS A 19 3.44 15.98 13.41
N ARG A 20 4.61 15.74 14.00
CA ARG A 20 5.54 16.79 14.45
C ARG A 20 6.40 17.38 13.33
N ARG A 21 6.44 16.77 12.14
CA ARG A 21 7.19 17.30 10.99
C ARG A 21 6.47 18.50 10.40
N GLU A 22 7.22 19.50 9.98
CA GLU A 22 6.65 20.77 9.53
C GLU A 22 5.65 20.63 8.36
N PRO A 23 5.94 19.87 7.28
CA PRO A 23 4.95 19.69 6.22
C PRO A 23 3.67 18.98 6.71
N CYS A 24 3.78 18.08 7.68
CA CYS A 24 2.61 17.40 8.25
C CYS A 24 1.72 18.36 9.03
N LYS A 25 2.32 19.21 9.88
CA LYS A 25 1.59 20.24 10.62
C LYS A 25 0.79 21.16 9.70
N LEU A 26 1.39 21.54 8.58
CA LEU A 26 0.80 22.48 7.64
C LEU A 26 -0.27 21.86 6.75
N TYR A 27 -0.07 20.62 6.27
CA TYR A 27 -0.88 20.08 5.16
C TYR A 27 -1.53 18.72 5.41
N PHE A 28 -1.09 17.95 6.41
CA PHE A 28 -1.51 16.54 6.55
C PHE A 28 -2.09 16.19 7.92
N ASN A 29 -2.07 17.09 8.90
CA ASN A 29 -2.58 16.83 10.25
C ASN A 29 -4.09 17.07 10.41
N ARG A 30 -4.78 17.59 9.38
CA ARG A 30 -6.23 17.87 9.43
C ARG A 30 -6.86 17.54 8.08
N PRO A 31 -8.17 17.24 8.05
CA PRO A 31 -8.93 17.17 6.81
C PRO A 31 -8.76 18.45 5.98
N VAL A 32 -8.74 18.30 4.66
CA VAL A 32 -8.61 19.43 3.74
C VAL A 32 -9.80 20.39 3.85
N SER A 33 -11.02 19.88 4.14
CA SER A 33 -12.24 20.68 4.35
C SER A 33 -12.10 21.70 5.47
N ALA A 34 -11.44 21.33 6.56
CA ALA A 34 -11.24 22.21 7.72
C ALA A 34 -10.35 23.44 7.43
N THR A 35 -9.78 23.54 6.22
CA THR A 35 -8.80 24.58 5.86
C THR A 35 -9.07 25.27 4.53
N ALA A 36 -10.08 24.84 3.77
CA ALA A 36 -10.29 25.28 2.39
C ALA A 36 -11.74 25.73 2.13
N GLY A 37 -11.91 26.73 1.26
CA GLY A 37 -13.24 27.20 0.84
C GLY A 37 -13.99 26.19 -0.03
N ALA A 38 -15.33 26.33 -0.10
CA ALA A 38 -16.23 25.40 -0.77
C ALA A 38 -15.85 25.08 -2.23
N ASP A 39 -15.41 26.08 -3.01
CA ASP A 39 -14.99 25.89 -4.41
C ASP A 39 -13.75 25.01 -4.53
N PHE A 40 -12.77 25.21 -3.66
CA PHE A 40 -11.58 24.37 -3.61
C PHE A 40 -11.95 22.94 -3.26
N MET A 41 -12.83 22.75 -2.27
CA MET A 41 -13.28 21.43 -1.84
C MET A 41 -14.02 20.68 -2.94
N ARG A 42 -14.89 21.37 -3.69
CA ARG A 42 -15.54 20.80 -4.87
C ARG A 42 -14.50 20.30 -5.88
N GLY A 43 -13.49 21.10 -6.18
CA GLY A 43 -12.36 20.69 -7.03
C GLY A 43 -11.59 19.49 -6.47
N TYR A 44 -11.25 19.52 -5.18
CA TYR A 44 -10.54 18.45 -4.51
C TYR A 44 -11.27 17.10 -4.58
N LEU A 45 -12.56 17.07 -4.22
CA LEU A 45 -13.36 15.84 -4.20
C LEU A 45 -13.72 15.31 -5.60
N THR A 46 -13.64 16.16 -6.64
CA THR A 46 -13.72 15.66 -8.03
C THR A 46 -12.54 14.78 -8.40
N VAL A 47 -11.36 15.03 -7.82
CA VAL A 47 -10.12 14.28 -8.08
C VAL A 47 -9.91 13.19 -7.04
N ILE A 48 -10.01 13.53 -5.76
CA ILE A 48 -9.71 12.66 -4.62
C ILE A 48 -10.99 12.00 -4.10
N LYS A 49 -11.08 10.69 -4.28
CA LYS A 49 -12.27 9.89 -3.91
C LYS A 49 -12.25 9.35 -2.48
N GLN A 50 -11.07 9.28 -1.87
CA GLN A 50 -10.88 8.79 -0.51
C GLN A 50 -9.97 9.77 0.24
N PRO A 51 -10.50 10.92 0.70
CA PRO A 51 -9.76 11.86 1.54
C PRO A 51 -9.23 11.17 2.79
N MET A 52 -8.03 11.56 3.23
CA MET A 52 -7.40 11.02 4.43
C MET A 52 -6.39 12.02 4.99
N ASP A 53 -6.20 12.02 6.30
CA ASP A 53 -5.22 12.85 7.01
C ASP A 53 -4.68 12.12 8.27
N LEU A 54 -3.66 12.68 8.92
CA LEU A 54 -2.98 12.11 10.09
C LEU A 54 -3.67 12.42 11.42
N GLY A 55 -4.56 13.42 11.44
CA GLY A 55 -5.20 13.93 12.66
C GLY A 55 -6.57 13.33 12.93
N THR A 56 -7.30 12.94 11.88
CA THR A 56 -8.55 12.19 11.98
C THR A 56 -8.26 10.85 12.59
N ARG A 57 -8.34 10.80 13.92
CA ARG A 57 -8.47 9.54 14.63
C ARG A 57 -9.83 8.98 14.26
N PRO A 58 -9.92 7.72 13.84
CA PRO A 58 -11.17 7.02 13.98
C PRO A 58 -11.57 7.09 15.46
N ALA A 59 -12.82 7.42 15.74
CA ALA A 59 -13.29 7.79 17.08
C ALA A 59 -13.07 6.72 18.17
N ASP A 60 -12.65 5.50 17.83
CA ASP A 60 -12.44 4.39 18.75
C ASP A 60 -10.98 3.91 18.73
N GLU A 61 -10.36 3.76 19.90
CA GLU A 61 -8.95 3.40 20.13
C GLU A 61 -8.51 2.01 19.63
N LYS A 62 -9.35 1.29 18.86
CA LYS A 62 -9.14 -0.09 18.40
C LYS A 62 -9.05 -0.25 16.87
N HIS A 63 -8.71 0.81 16.14
CA HIS A 63 -9.05 0.83 14.71
C HIS A 63 -8.18 0.01 13.75
N TYR A 64 -6.94 -0.29 14.13
CA TYR A 64 -6.05 -1.06 13.27
C TYR A 64 -5.78 -2.44 13.88
N GLN A 65 -6.45 -3.45 13.33
CA GLN A 65 -6.20 -4.84 13.69
C GLN A 65 -4.84 -5.31 13.16
N PHE A 66 -4.46 -4.81 11.98
CA PHE A 66 -3.21 -5.14 11.32
C PHE A 66 -2.38 -3.88 11.04
N LEU A 67 -1.06 -4.05 11.02
CA LEU A 67 -0.14 -2.97 10.68
C LEU A 67 -0.38 -2.46 9.25
N GLU A 68 -0.77 -3.37 8.35
CA GLU A 68 -1.12 -3.09 6.97
C GLU A 68 -2.31 -2.13 6.83
N ASP A 69 -3.27 -2.13 7.77
CA ASP A 69 -4.43 -1.23 7.72
C ASP A 69 -4.00 0.21 8.00
N PHE A 70 -3.18 0.40 9.04
CA PHE A 70 -2.54 1.68 9.33
C PHE A 70 -1.67 2.17 8.16
N ALA A 71 -0.89 1.27 7.58
CA ALA A 71 -0.06 1.59 6.43
C ALA A 71 -0.88 2.00 5.21
N CYS A 72 -2.03 1.36 4.98
CA CYS A 72 -2.95 1.70 3.92
C CYS A 72 -3.43 3.15 4.04
N ASP A 73 -3.89 3.56 5.22
CA ASP A 73 -4.39 4.93 5.45
C ASP A 73 -3.26 5.96 5.31
N CYS A 74 -2.07 5.71 5.86
CA CYS A 74 -0.93 6.61 5.66
C CYS A 74 -0.53 6.75 4.19
N ARG A 75 -0.48 5.64 3.44
CA ARG A 75 -0.19 5.66 1.99
C ARG A 75 -1.27 6.42 1.21
N GLN A 76 -2.53 6.35 1.64
CA GLN A 76 -3.63 7.10 1.02
C GLN A 76 -3.42 8.61 1.16
N ILE A 77 -2.95 9.11 2.31
CA ILE A 77 -2.60 10.52 2.52
C ILE A 77 -1.57 10.99 1.48
N TRP A 78 -0.47 10.24 1.37
CA TRP A 78 0.62 10.58 0.47
C TRP A 78 0.19 10.51 -0.99
N LYS A 79 -0.56 9.47 -1.36
CA LYS A 79 -1.12 9.33 -2.70
C LYS A 79 -2.03 10.49 -3.05
N ASN A 80 -2.95 10.87 -2.17
CA ASN A 80 -3.85 11.99 -2.41
C ASN A 80 -3.07 13.27 -2.68
N ALA A 81 -2.03 13.52 -1.88
CA ALA A 81 -1.15 14.66 -2.07
C ALA A 81 -0.40 14.62 -3.41
N LEU A 82 0.12 13.45 -3.81
CA LEU A 82 0.80 13.28 -5.10
C LEU A 82 -0.16 13.48 -6.29
N VAL A 83 -1.38 12.95 -6.22
CA VAL A 83 -2.36 13.04 -7.31
C VAL A 83 -2.90 14.45 -7.45
N PHE A 84 -3.32 15.08 -6.34
CA PHE A 84 -3.94 16.40 -6.39
C PHE A 84 -2.93 17.50 -6.73
N ASN A 85 -1.70 17.40 -6.20
CA ASN A 85 -0.67 18.42 -6.37
C ASN A 85 0.33 18.08 -7.49
N GLU A 86 -0.04 17.16 -8.39
CA GLU A 86 0.80 16.80 -9.54
C GLU A 86 1.16 18.07 -10.34
N PRO A 87 2.46 18.33 -10.61
CA PRO A 87 2.87 19.51 -11.35
C PRO A 87 2.27 19.52 -12.76
N ARG A 88 1.48 20.54 -13.09
CA ARG A 88 0.89 20.74 -14.42
C ARG A 88 1.53 21.95 -15.09
N GLY A 89 2.05 21.76 -16.29
CA GLY A 89 2.62 22.85 -17.08
C GLY A 89 4.07 23.19 -16.73
N LYS A 90 4.40 24.48 -16.70
CA LYS A 90 5.78 24.94 -16.50
C LYS A 90 6.22 24.68 -15.05
N PRO A 91 7.52 24.39 -14.82
CA PRO A 91 8.04 24.21 -13.46
C PRO A 91 7.78 25.48 -12.63
N GLU A 92 6.96 25.36 -11.60
CA GLU A 92 6.81 26.42 -10.60
C GLU A 92 7.98 26.37 -9.61
N PRO A 93 8.42 27.53 -9.08
CA PRO A 93 9.39 27.55 -8.00
C PRO A 93 8.84 26.79 -6.78
N ASN A 94 9.66 25.91 -6.23
CA ASN A 94 9.32 25.09 -5.07
C ASN A 94 9.28 25.94 -3.79
N LYS A 95 8.19 26.69 -3.60
CA LYS A 95 7.94 27.55 -2.43
C LYS A 95 6.94 26.87 -1.48
N PRO A 96 7.06 27.07 -0.15
CA PRO A 96 6.08 26.57 0.81
C PRO A 96 4.64 26.90 0.39
N GLY A 97 3.77 25.89 0.42
CA GLY A 97 2.35 26.00 0.04
C GLY A 97 2.06 25.84 -1.44
N SER A 98 3.07 25.79 -2.32
CA SER A 98 2.85 25.47 -3.73
C SER A 98 2.53 23.98 -3.94
N PRO A 99 1.80 23.61 -5.01
CA PRO A 99 1.57 22.20 -5.35
C PRO A 99 2.88 21.40 -5.47
N ALA A 100 3.90 21.95 -6.13
CA ALA A 100 5.21 21.32 -6.26
C ALA A 100 5.86 21.02 -4.89
N TYR A 101 5.75 21.95 -3.94
CA TYR A 101 6.24 21.77 -2.57
C TYR A 101 5.52 20.63 -1.85
N ILE A 102 4.19 20.64 -1.88
CA ILE A 102 3.37 19.61 -1.22
C ILE A 102 3.65 18.24 -1.86
N PHE A 103 3.77 18.17 -3.18
CA PHE A 103 4.08 16.96 -3.93
C PHE A 103 5.45 16.37 -3.55
N ASP A 104 6.51 17.19 -3.55
CA ASP A 104 7.86 16.74 -3.20
C ASP A 104 7.94 16.29 -1.74
N HIS A 105 7.32 17.04 -0.83
CA HIS A 105 7.28 16.67 0.58
C HIS A 105 6.45 15.40 0.84
N ALA A 106 5.32 15.22 0.16
CA ALA A 106 4.55 13.97 0.24
C ALA A 106 5.38 12.78 -0.25
N SER A 107 6.12 12.92 -1.35
CA SER A 107 7.01 11.87 -1.84
C SER A 107 8.10 11.53 -0.82
N LYS A 108 8.73 12.54 -0.19
CA LYS A 108 9.74 12.32 0.85
C LYS A 108 9.15 11.63 2.09
N LEU A 109 7.98 12.10 2.55
CA LEU A 109 7.28 11.51 3.69
C LEU A 109 6.88 10.06 3.42
N ALA A 110 6.45 9.72 2.20
CA ALA A 110 6.17 8.35 1.82
C ALA A 110 7.41 7.45 1.92
N SER A 111 8.57 7.86 1.36
CA SER A 111 9.80 7.06 1.49
C SER A 111 10.25 6.90 2.95
N ASP A 112 10.20 7.97 3.75
CA ASP A 112 10.53 7.91 5.18
C ASP A 112 9.57 6.98 5.95
N PHE A 113 8.29 6.99 5.59
CA PHE A 113 7.26 6.15 6.17
C PHE A 113 7.53 4.68 5.87
N GLU A 114 7.76 4.30 4.61
CA GLU A 114 8.05 2.92 4.23
C GLU A 114 9.33 2.39 4.89
N ALA A 115 10.35 3.23 5.04
CA ALA A 115 11.57 2.87 5.78
C ALA A 115 11.27 2.51 7.24
N LYS A 116 10.45 3.33 7.92
CA LYS A 116 10.08 3.10 9.32
C LYS A 116 9.12 1.91 9.47
N LEU A 117 8.20 1.74 8.53
CA LEU A 117 7.27 0.61 8.48
C LEU A 117 8.02 -0.71 8.32
N ALA A 118 9.04 -0.76 7.44
CA ALA A 118 9.86 -1.94 7.25
C ALA A 118 10.67 -2.32 8.51
N GLU A 119 11.15 -1.33 9.27
CA GLU A 119 11.77 -1.54 10.58
C GLU A 119 10.78 -2.16 11.58
N MET A 120 9.57 -1.61 11.67
CA MET A 120 8.53 -2.20 12.53
C MET A 120 8.16 -3.62 12.12
N HIS A 121 8.00 -3.89 10.83
CA HIS A 121 7.78 -5.26 10.35
C HIS A 121 8.89 -6.21 10.78
N ARG A 122 10.15 -5.77 10.68
CA ARG A 122 11.29 -6.58 11.11
C ARG A 122 11.20 -6.95 12.59
N GLU A 123 10.90 -5.98 13.45
CA GLU A 123 10.79 -6.24 14.90
C GLU A 123 9.58 -7.11 15.24
N LEU A 124 8.42 -6.84 14.63
CA LEU A 124 7.23 -7.66 14.79
C LEU A 124 7.49 -9.10 14.32
N GLU A 125 8.18 -9.29 13.22
CA GLU A 125 8.42 -10.61 12.64
C GLU A 125 9.42 -11.46 13.45
N LYS A 126 10.30 -10.84 14.25
CA LYS A 126 11.15 -11.57 15.22
C LYS A 126 10.32 -12.24 16.31
N GLU A 127 9.26 -11.58 16.76
CA GLU A 127 8.37 -12.05 17.84
C GLU A 127 7.18 -12.88 17.30
N ALA A 128 6.98 -12.89 15.98
CA ALA A 128 5.88 -13.61 15.34
C ALA A 128 6.11 -15.13 15.36
N PRO A 129 5.02 -15.93 15.43
CA PRO A 129 5.11 -17.36 15.16
C PRO A 129 5.73 -17.63 13.77
N PRO A 130 6.40 -18.78 13.57
CA PRO A 130 6.93 -19.15 12.27
C PRO A 130 5.86 -19.08 11.18
N CYS A 131 6.09 -18.25 10.17
CA CYS A 131 5.23 -18.13 9.01
C CYS A 131 5.80 -18.97 7.86
N PRO A 132 5.00 -19.90 7.27
CA PRO A 132 5.40 -20.65 6.08
C PRO A 132 5.90 -19.72 4.99
N ARG A 133 6.99 -20.11 4.32
CA ARG A 133 7.70 -19.26 3.36
C ARG A 133 6.80 -18.78 2.22
N LEU A 134 6.00 -19.68 1.66
CA LEU A 134 5.06 -19.34 0.60
C LEU A 134 3.95 -18.40 1.08
N LEU A 135 3.45 -18.58 2.31
CA LEU A 135 2.50 -17.66 2.92
C LEU A 135 3.12 -16.26 3.08
N ARG A 136 4.39 -16.17 3.49
CA ARG A 136 5.12 -14.91 3.55
C ARG A 136 5.21 -14.21 2.19
N ALA A 137 5.49 -14.92 1.09
CA ALA A 137 5.43 -14.32 -0.24
C ALA A 137 4.04 -13.80 -0.61
N ARG A 138 2.98 -14.55 -0.25
CA ARG A 138 1.60 -14.11 -0.47
C ARG A 138 1.28 -12.84 0.32
N LEU A 139 1.66 -12.77 1.58
CA LEU A 139 1.45 -11.59 2.43
C LEU A 139 2.20 -10.37 1.88
N LEU A 140 3.44 -10.55 1.39
CA LEU A 140 4.18 -9.48 0.73
C LEU A 140 3.46 -8.97 -0.53
N LEU A 141 2.98 -9.86 -1.38
CA LEU A 141 2.24 -9.47 -2.58
C LEU A 141 0.87 -8.86 -2.25
N ALA A 142 0.20 -9.37 -1.22
CA ALA A 142 -1.08 -8.84 -0.74
C ALA A 142 -0.92 -7.40 -0.23
N ASP A 143 0.12 -7.10 0.56
CA ASP A 143 0.43 -5.73 0.99
C ASP A 143 0.66 -4.79 -0.21
N VAL A 144 1.44 -5.23 -1.20
CA VAL A 144 1.63 -4.47 -2.45
C VAL A 144 0.31 -4.22 -3.17
N ARG A 145 -0.58 -5.21 -3.28
CA ARG A 145 -1.87 -5.08 -3.98
C ARG A 145 -2.92 -4.28 -3.21
N ARG A 146 -2.83 -4.28 -1.88
CA ARG A 146 -3.67 -3.49 -0.97
C ARG A 146 -3.23 -2.04 -0.91
N SER A 147 -1.95 -1.77 -1.17
CA SER A 147 -1.40 -0.42 -1.16
C SER A 147 -2.17 0.51 -2.11
N PRO A 148 -2.61 1.70 -1.65
CA PRO A 148 -3.22 2.71 -2.51
C PRO A 148 -2.36 3.09 -3.72
N PHE A 149 -1.03 3.02 -3.59
CA PHE A 149 -0.10 3.29 -4.68
C PHE A 149 -0.22 2.30 -5.84
N SER A 150 -0.78 1.12 -5.60
CA SER A 150 -0.88 0.06 -6.61
C SER A 150 -2.07 0.18 -7.56
N GLU A 151 -2.96 1.14 -7.32
CA GLU A 151 -4.26 1.21 -7.99
C GLU A 151 -4.17 1.16 -9.54
N HIS A 152 -3.13 1.79 -10.12
CA HIS A 152 -2.91 1.83 -11.57
C HIS A 152 -2.18 0.62 -12.16
N TYR A 153 -1.74 -0.33 -11.33
CA TYR A 153 -0.94 -1.49 -11.75
C TYR A 153 -1.66 -2.83 -11.54
N ARG A 154 -2.97 -2.76 -11.33
CA ARG A 154 -3.89 -3.90 -11.25
C ARG A 154 -4.71 -4.01 -12.53
N ARG A 155 -5.17 -5.21 -12.85
CA ARG A 155 -5.87 -5.55 -14.10
C ARG A 155 -7.16 -4.75 -14.31
N GLU A 156 -7.86 -4.38 -13.23
CA GLU A 156 -9.09 -3.58 -13.32
C GLU A 156 -8.85 -2.16 -13.89
N LYS A 157 -7.68 -1.59 -13.62
CA LYS A 157 -7.22 -0.30 -14.19
C LYS A 157 -6.27 -0.49 -15.37
N ASP A 158 -6.42 -1.64 -16.01
CA ASP A 158 -5.67 -2.25 -17.11
C ASP A 158 -4.71 -1.32 -17.86
N TRP A 159 -3.45 -1.75 -17.98
CA TRP A 159 -2.52 -1.16 -18.94
C TRP A 159 -3.04 -1.26 -20.38
N ARG A 160 -3.95 -2.21 -20.67
CA ARG A 160 -4.64 -2.26 -21.97
C ARG A 160 -5.47 -1.01 -22.24
N LYS A 161 -5.87 -0.25 -21.22
CA LYS A 161 -6.51 1.07 -21.38
C LYS A 161 -5.51 2.15 -21.82
N LEU A 162 -4.22 1.98 -21.54
CA LEU A 162 -3.15 2.81 -22.12
C LEU A 162 -2.91 2.46 -23.60
N GLY A 163 -3.51 1.37 -24.08
CA GLY A 163 -3.54 0.99 -25.49
C GLY A 163 -2.21 0.47 -26.04
N ASP A 164 -2.17 0.37 -27.36
CA ASP A 164 -1.01 -0.12 -28.11
C ASP A 164 0.23 0.77 -27.93
N GLU A 165 0.04 2.05 -27.62
CA GLU A 165 1.14 3.00 -27.37
C GLU A 165 2.02 2.59 -26.19
N TYR A 166 1.41 2.15 -25.09
CA TYR A 166 2.16 1.66 -23.93
C TYR A 166 2.91 0.36 -24.25
N VAL A 167 2.30 -0.54 -25.01
CA VAL A 167 2.94 -1.79 -25.44
C VAL A 167 4.10 -1.51 -26.37
N ALA A 168 3.92 -0.61 -27.34
CA ALA A 168 4.95 -0.17 -28.27
C ALA A 168 6.13 0.46 -27.50
N PHE A 169 5.86 1.40 -26.58
CA PHE A 169 6.89 1.98 -25.72
C PHE A 169 7.70 0.91 -24.97
N LEU A 170 7.04 -0.07 -24.37
CA LEU A 170 7.76 -1.13 -23.64
C LEU A 170 8.60 -2.03 -24.55
N ARG A 171 8.15 -2.30 -25.77
CA ARG A 171 8.88 -3.12 -26.74
C ARG A 171 10.06 -2.36 -27.34
N GLU A 172 9.84 -1.13 -27.77
CA GLU A 172 10.78 -0.34 -28.55
C GLU A 172 11.79 0.38 -27.66
N GLU A 173 11.31 1.15 -26.68
CA GLU A 173 12.16 1.98 -25.82
C GLU A 173 12.80 1.15 -24.70
N MET A 174 12.01 0.30 -24.05
CA MET A 174 12.51 -0.52 -22.92
C MET A 174 13.14 -1.85 -23.36
N LYS A 175 13.07 -2.19 -24.66
CA LYS A 175 13.57 -3.44 -25.25
C LYS A 175 13.07 -4.69 -24.50
N ARG A 176 11.81 -4.66 -24.04
CA ARG A 176 11.20 -5.77 -23.29
C ARG A 176 10.44 -6.67 -24.27
N PRO A 177 10.87 -7.93 -24.48
CA PRO A 177 10.29 -8.81 -25.50
C PRO A 177 8.94 -9.43 -25.09
N SER A 178 8.55 -9.33 -23.81
CA SER A 178 7.34 -9.96 -23.28
C SER A 178 6.18 -8.98 -23.14
N GLU A 179 4.96 -9.51 -23.08
CA GLU A 179 3.76 -8.75 -22.72
C GLU A 179 3.95 -7.96 -21.41
N PRO A 180 3.27 -6.81 -21.27
CA PRO A 180 3.28 -6.06 -20.02
C PRO A 180 2.76 -6.92 -18.86
N GLU A 181 3.39 -6.77 -17.69
CA GLU A 181 3.03 -7.49 -16.47
C GLU A 181 2.23 -6.57 -15.54
N ASP A 182 1.38 -7.16 -14.70
CA ASP A 182 0.55 -6.46 -13.71
C ASP A 182 0.50 -7.26 -12.40
N LEU A 183 0.05 -6.66 -11.31
CA LEU A 183 0.07 -7.33 -10.01
C LEU A 183 -0.88 -8.53 -9.90
N ASP A 184 -1.92 -8.59 -10.73
CA ASP A 184 -2.89 -9.69 -10.73
C ASP A 184 -2.34 -10.89 -11.49
N SER A 185 -1.63 -10.68 -12.61
CA SER A 185 -0.91 -11.75 -13.31
C SER A 185 0.23 -12.33 -12.46
N ILE A 186 0.88 -11.53 -11.60
CA ILE A 186 1.83 -12.03 -10.59
C ILE A 186 1.11 -12.88 -9.53
N THR A 187 -0.10 -12.48 -9.12
CA THR A 187 -0.92 -13.28 -8.19
C THR A 187 -1.27 -14.65 -8.78
N ASP A 188 -1.68 -14.66 -10.05
CA ASP A 188 -1.99 -15.90 -10.78
C ASP A 188 -0.75 -16.81 -10.93
N TRP A 189 0.42 -16.22 -11.19
CA TRP A 189 1.69 -16.94 -11.20
C TRP A 189 1.99 -17.56 -9.82
N LEU A 190 1.85 -16.82 -8.73
CA LEU A 190 2.13 -17.31 -7.38
C LEU A 190 1.18 -18.46 -6.98
N ARG A 191 -0.09 -18.40 -7.40
CA ARG A 191 -1.06 -19.50 -7.24
C ARG A 191 -0.63 -20.76 -7.99
N LYS A 192 -0.07 -20.63 -9.20
CA LYS A 192 0.46 -21.77 -9.97
C LYS A 192 1.66 -22.41 -9.27
N VAL A 193 2.61 -21.59 -8.80
CA VAL A 193 3.76 -22.06 -7.99
C VAL A 193 3.28 -22.83 -6.77
N GLN A 194 2.25 -22.32 -6.09
CA GLN A 194 1.67 -23.00 -4.92
C GLN A 194 1.06 -24.36 -5.24
N ARG A 195 0.43 -24.52 -6.42
CA ARG A 195 -0.13 -25.81 -6.84
C ARG A 195 0.96 -26.83 -7.18
N GLN A 196 2.08 -26.37 -7.71
CA GLN A 196 3.23 -27.22 -8.08
C GLN A 196 4.10 -27.62 -6.88
N ALA A 197 3.99 -26.90 -5.77
CA ALA A 197 4.78 -27.16 -4.56
C ALA A 197 4.28 -28.37 -3.74
N ASP A 198 3.23 -29.07 -4.18
CA ASP A 198 2.66 -30.30 -3.57
C ASP A 198 2.45 -30.29 -2.05
N GLY A 199 2.30 -29.09 -1.44
CA GLY A 199 2.05 -28.96 0.00
C GLY A 199 3.26 -29.23 0.90
N GLU A 200 4.42 -29.59 0.35
CA GLU A 200 5.67 -29.66 1.11
C GLU A 200 6.29 -28.26 1.27
N ASP A 201 6.89 -27.98 2.42
CA ASP A 201 7.63 -26.74 2.65
C ASP A 201 8.84 -26.74 1.73
N ALA A 202 8.69 -26.06 0.59
CA ALA A 202 9.75 -25.90 -0.38
C ALA A 202 11.03 -25.49 0.35
N GLY A 203 12.07 -26.31 0.18
CA GLY A 203 13.35 -26.11 0.84
C GLY A 203 13.85 -24.68 0.65
N GLN A 204 14.72 -24.22 1.55
CA GLN A 204 15.19 -22.84 1.58
C GLN A 204 15.69 -22.31 0.22
N ALA A 205 16.31 -23.17 -0.59
CA ALA A 205 16.75 -22.84 -1.94
C ALA A 205 15.59 -22.51 -2.90
N ALA A 206 14.56 -23.36 -2.94
CA ALA A 206 13.37 -23.14 -3.76
C ALA A 206 12.62 -21.87 -3.34
N TRP A 207 12.50 -21.64 -2.02
CA TRP A 207 11.96 -20.38 -1.50
C TRP A 207 12.74 -19.16 -1.97
N LEU A 208 14.07 -19.17 -1.84
CA LEU A 208 14.89 -18.02 -2.25
C LEU A 208 14.77 -17.75 -3.75
N ALA A 209 14.63 -18.80 -4.57
CA ALA A 209 14.38 -18.68 -6.00
C ALA A 209 13.00 -18.05 -6.27
N TRP A 210 11.94 -18.50 -5.58
CA TRP A 210 10.61 -17.92 -5.72
C TRP A 210 10.54 -16.47 -5.26
N LEU A 211 11.17 -16.14 -4.13
CA LEU A 211 11.21 -14.76 -3.64
C LEU A 211 11.98 -13.84 -4.62
N ALA A 212 13.08 -14.34 -5.21
CA ALA A 212 13.82 -13.60 -6.22
C ALA A 212 12.97 -13.36 -7.48
N GLU A 213 12.23 -14.37 -7.93
CA GLU A 213 11.33 -14.25 -9.08
C GLU A 213 10.14 -13.34 -8.81
N LEU A 214 9.49 -13.45 -7.64
CA LEU A 214 8.45 -12.53 -7.18
C LEU A 214 8.98 -11.09 -7.20
N LYS A 215 10.18 -10.88 -6.63
CA LYS A 215 10.83 -9.57 -6.64
C LYS A 215 11.04 -9.04 -8.05
N ARG A 216 11.60 -9.87 -8.93
CA ARG A 216 11.86 -9.49 -10.33
C ARG A 216 10.58 -9.02 -11.03
N ARG A 217 9.47 -9.74 -10.83
CA ARG A 217 8.16 -9.40 -11.43
C ARG A 217 7.57 -8.11 -10.86
N VAL A 218 7.49 -7.96 -9.53
CA VAL A 218 6.94 -6.73 -8.91
C VAL A 218 7.77 -5.51 -9.29
N VAL A 219 9.10 -5.63 -9.27
CA VAL A 219 10.01 -4.56 -9.71
C VAL A 219 9.81 -4.21 -11.18
N ARG A 220 9.61 -5.21 -12.05
CA ARG A 220 9.33 -5.00 -13.48
C ARG A 220 8.09 -4.15 -13.70
N VAL A 221 6.99 -4.44 -13.01
CA VAL A 221 5.74 -3.66 -13.07
C VAL A 221 6.02 -2.20 -12.71
N CYS A 222 6.73 -1.97 -11.61
CA CYS A 222 7.05 -0.61 -11.16
C CYS A 222 8.01 0.11 -12.10
N GLU A 223 9.00 -0.58 -12.68
CA GLU A 223 9.94 0.01 -13.64
C GLU A 223 9.30 0.38 -14.96
N ASN A 224 8.36 -0.44 -15.45
CA ASN A 224 7.55 -0.08 -16.63
C ASN A 224 6.80 1.24 -16.36
N ALA A 225 6.13 1.33 -15.21
CA ALA A 225 5.40 2.54 -14.82
C ALA A 225 6.34 3.74 -14.67
N LEU A 226 7.50 3.57 -14.03
CA LEU A 226 8.48 4.65 -13.87
C LEU A 226 9.00 5.16 -15.21
N ALA A 227 9.34 4.25 -16.13
CA ALA A 227 9.85 4.61 -17.45
C ALA A 227 8.79 5.35 -18.27
N TYR A 228 7.59 4.79 -18.35
CA TYR A 228 6.50 5.37 -19.15
C TYR A 228 6.04 6.72 -18.61
N ASN A 229 5.95 6.87 -17.29
CA ASN A 229 5.52 8.13 -16.65
C ASN A 229 6.70 9.10 -16.38
N GLN A 230 7.89 8.80 -16.91
CA GLN A 230 9.13 9.57 -16.72
C GLN A 230 9.48 9.85 -15.24
N GLY A 231 8.94 9.07 -14.30
CA GLY A 231 9.11 9.23 -12.85
C GLY A 231 8.61 10.54 -12.24
N ARG A 232 8.01 11.45 -13.03
CA ARG A 232 7.58 12.79 -12.56
C ARG A 232 6.11 12.85 -12.20
N GLN A 233 5.28 12.09 -12.89
CA GLN A 233 3.85 12.05 -12.63
C GLN A 233 3.53 11.32 -11.32
N ALA A 234 2.34 11.57 -10.78
CA ALA A 234 1.83 10.92 -9.58
C ALA A 234 1.88 9.39 -9.71
N ALA A 235 1.50 8.85 -10.87
CA ALA A 235 1.63 7.42 -11.17
C ALA A 235 3.10 6.96 -11.19
N GLY A 236 4.04 7.77 -11.67
CA GLY A 236 5.47 7.44 -11.56
C GLY A 236 5.95 7.39 -10.10
N LYS A 237 5.55 8.37 -9.28
CA LYS A 237 5.92 8.41 -7.84
C LYS A 237 5.28 7.28 -7.04
N CYS A 238 4.02 6.94 -7.31
CA CYS A 238 3.36 5.79 -6.70
C CYS A 238 4.13 4.49 -7.01
N ALA A 239 4.56 4.29 -8.26
CA ALA A 239 5.37 3.13 -8.64
C ALA A 239 6.73 3.11 -7.94
N LYS A 240 7.37 4.28 -7.78
CA LYS A 240 8.61 4.43 -7.01
C LYS A 240 8.42 3.94 -5.57
N HIS A 241 7.42 4.47 -4.87
CA HIS A 241 7.17 4.15 -3.46
C HIS A 241 6.74 2.69 -3.28
N LEU A 242 5.93 2.16 -4.20
CA LEU A 242 5.54 0.75 -4.20
C LEU A 242 6.75 -0.18 -4.37
N LYS A 243 7.66 0.16 -5.30
CA LYS A 243 8.93 -0.57 -5.49
C LYS A 243 9.79 -0.52 -4.24
N GLU A 244 10.05 0.67 -3.70
CA GLU A 244 10.87 0.86 -2.50
C GLU A 244 10.33 0.07 -1.30
N ALA A 245 9.01 0.18 -1.04
CA ALA A 245 8.32 -0.56 0.03
C ALA A 245 8.50 -2.07 -0.11
N PHE A 246 8.22 -2.61 -1.31
CA PHE A 246 8.34 -4.03 -1.58
C PHE A 246 9.79 -4.53 -1.45
N GLU A 247 10.77 -3.75 -1.93
CA GLU A 247 12.18 -4.12 -1.85
C GLU A 247 12.70 -4.13 -0.40
N LEU A 248 12.29 -3.16 0.41
CA LEU A 248 12.61 -3.12 1.84
C LEU A 248 12.03 -4.34 2.56
N ARG A 249 10.74 -4.62 2.37
CA ARG A 249 10.09 -5.78 3.00
C ARG A 249 10.64 -7.12 2.52
N SER A 250 10.96 -7.24 1.23
CA SER A 250 11.59 -8.45 0.67
C SER A 250 13.00 -8.67 1.23
N ARG A 251 13.75 -7.59 1.51
CA ARG A 251 15.05 -7.67 2.17
C ARG A 251 14.93 -8.19 3.60
N VAL A 252 13.97 -7.67 4.36
CA VAL A 252 13.65 -8.14 5.72
C VAL A 252 13.28 -9.63 5.70
N ALA A 253 12.34 -10.03 4.84
CA ALA A 253 11.93 -11.42 4.67
C ALA A 253 13.11 -12.35 4.33
N ARG A 254 14.01 -11.91 3.44
CA ARG A 254 15.21 -12.67 3.08
C ARG A 254 16.20 -12.78 4.23
N GLN A 255 16.39 -11.73 5.01
CA GLN A 255 17.28 -11.72 6.16
C GLN A 255 16.78 -12.66 7.25
N LEU A 256 15.50 -12.58 7.61
CA LEU A 256 14.89 -13.45 8.62
C LEU A 256 14.91 -14.93 8.19
N ALA A 257 14.72 -15.20 6.90
CA ALA A 257 14.86 -16.57 6.36
C ALA A 257 16.30 -17.13 6.44
N LYS A 258 17.32 -16.28 6.60
CA LYS A 258 18.70 -16.71 6.86
C LYS A 258 18.97 -16.87 8.36
N GLU A 259 18.45 -15.97 9.18
CA GLU A 259 18.67 -15.92 10.64
C GLU A 259 17.89 -17.00 11.39
N SER A 260 16.74 -17.43 10.87
CA SER A 260 15.95 -18.52 11.43
C SER A 260 15.86 -19.70 10.44
N PRO A 261 16.94 -20.49 10.27
CA PRO A 261 16.92 -21.69 9.46
C PRO A 261 16.15 -22.84 10.14
N ARG A 262 15.58 -22.63 11.34
CA ARG A 262 14.77 -23.64 12.03
C ARG A 262 13.64 -24.07 11.10
N ALA A 263 13.84 -25.23 10.48
CA ALA A 263 12.77 -26.03 9.93
C ALA A 263 11.68 -26.09 10.99
N LEU A 264 10.44 -25.84 10.58
CA LEU A 264 9.28 -26.28 11.34
C LEU A 264 9.51 -27.76 11.67
N LYS A 265 9.93 -28.08 12.90
CA LYS A 265 9.61 -29.41 13.42
C LYS A 265 8.08 -29.47 13.36
N PRO A 266 7.50 -30.50 12.73
CA PRO A 266 6.05 -30.68 12.77
C PRO A 266 5.63 -30.55 14.23
N LEU A 267 4.72 -29.63 14.52
CA LEU A 267 4.04 -29.60 15.80
C LEU A 267 3.42 -30.99 15.97
N ASP A 268 3.90 -31.71 16.99
CA ASP A 268 3.68 -33.13 17.23
C ASP A 268 2.31 -33.65 16.72
N GLY A 269 2.37 -34.56 15.74
CA GLY A 269 1.41 -35.66 15.57
C GLY A 269 -0.08 -35.36 15.36
N ARG A 270 -0.53 -34.11 15.19
CA ARG A 270 -1.95 -33.84 14.89
C ARG A 270 -2.20 -33.81 13.38
N GLU A 271 -3.03 -34.77 12.97
CA GLU A 271 -3.36 -35.14 11.60
C GLU A 271 -3.56 -33.98 10.62
N ALA A 272 -3.07 -34.19 9.39
CA ALA A 272 -3.07 -33.28 8.25
C ALA A 272 -4.48 -32.99 7.66
N GLY A 273 -5.52 -32.85 8.50
CA GLY A 273 -6.90 -32.54 8.09
C GLY A 273 -7.21 -31.05 7.96
N SER A 274 -6.40 -30.15 8.52
CA SER A 274 -6.77 -28.72 8.70
C SER A 274 -6.31 -27.78 7.56
N SER A 275 -5.35 -28.20 6.72
CA SER A 275 -4.70 -27.30 5.74
C SER A 275 -5.62 -26.83 4.60
N LYS A 276 -6.68 -27.60 4.28
CA LYS A 276 -7.71 -27.17 3.30
C LYS A 276 -8.61 -26.06 3.84
N ARG A 277 -8.89 -26.03 5.15
CA ARG A 277 -9.81 -25.07 5.77
C ARG A 277 -9.20 -23.66 5.85
N VAL A 278 -7.94 -23.57 6.30
CA VAL A 278 -7.17 -22.32 6.35
C VAL A 278 -6.97 -21.69 4.97
N ARG A 279 -6.93 -22.52 3.91
CA ARG A 279 -6.70 -22.08 2.53
C ARG A 279 -7.92 -21.43 1.89
N VAL A 280 -9.13 -21.88 2.26
CA VAL A 280 -10.41 -21.27 1.86
C VAL A 280 -10.64 -19.97 2.64
N GLU A 281 -10.37 -20.00 3.95
CA GLU A 281 -10.57 -18.84 4.83
C GLU A 281 -9.72 -17.63 4.43
N LEU A 282 -8.48 -17.79 3.95
CA LEU A 282 -7.61 -16.66 3.55
C LEU A 282 -8.03 -15.99 2.23
N ASP A 283 -8.47 -16.78 1.24
CA ASP A 283 -8.93 -16.23 -0.05
C ASP A 283 -10.32 -15.56 0.10
N GLU A 284 -11.16 -16.08 1.00
CA GLU A 284 -12.45 -15.47 1.40
C GLU A 284 -12.24 -14.25 2.30
N LEU A 285 -11.28 -14.28 3.24
CA LEU A 285 -10.92 -13.13 4.07
C LEU A 285 -10.48 -11.95 3.21
N ASP A 286 -9.65 -12.19 2.18
CA ASP A 286 -9.19 -11.12 1.30
C ASP A 286 -10.40 -10.45 0.61
N ALA A 287 -11.31 -11.23 0.02
CA ALA A 287 -12.47 -10.68 -0.68
C ALA A 287 -13.46 -9.95 0.24
N GLU A 288 -13.80 -10.54 1.39
CA GLU A 288 -14.75 -9.96 2.36
C GLU A 288 -14.15 -8.75 3.08
N THR A 289 -12.85 -8.79 3.40
CA THR A 289 -12.14 -7.64 3.99
C THR A 289 -12.06 -6.48 3.00
N PHE A 290 -11.82 -6.76 1.71
CA PHE A 290 -11.85 -5.72 0.68
C PHE A 290 -13.25 -5.12 0.50
N ALA A 291 -14.30 -5.95 0.54
CA ALA A 291 -15.68 -5.48 0.45
C ALA A 291 -16.06 -4.60 1.65
N ARG A 292 -15.74 -5.03 2.88
CA ARG A 292 -15.97 -4.25 4.10
C ARG A 292 -15.17 -2.96 4.14
N ALA A 293 -13.89 -2.98 3.75
CA ALA A 293 -13.07 -1.78 3.72
C ALA A 293 -13.62 -0.74 2.73
N ARG A 294 -14.15 -1.20 1.59
CA ARG A 294 -14.83 -0.34 0.61
C ARG A 294 -16.14 0.22 1.15
N GLU A 295 -16.98 -0.61 1.75
CA GLU A 295 -18.27 -0.19 2.34
C GLU A 295 -18.06 0.83 3.47
N LEU A 296 -17.08 0.60 4.35
CA LEU A 296 -16.74 1.51 5.44
C LEU A 296 -16.18 2.85 4.91
N ALA A 297 -15.41 2.82 3.82
CA ALA A 297 -14.92 4.03 3.17
C ALA A 297 -16.06 4.83 2.52
N GLU A 298 -17.02 4.15 1.88
CA GLU A 298 -18.22 4.76 1.31
C GLU A 298 -19.13 5.36 2.40
N GLU A 299 -19.30 4.67 3.54
CA GLU A 299 -20.05 5.17 4.69
C GLU A 299 -19.39 6.42 5.31
N ARG A 300 -18.06 6.40 5.47
CA ARG A 300 -17.30 7.58 5.95
C ARG A 300 -17.45 8.77 5.00
N ALA A 301 -17.39 8.54 3.70
CA ALA A 301 -17.59 9.59 2.71
C ALA A 301 -19.01 10.20 2.79
N ARG A 302 -20.03 9.36 3.04
CA ARG A 302 -21.41 9.84 3.24
C ARG A 302 -21.54 10.68 4.51
N LYS A 303 -21.02 10.20 5.64
CA LYS A 303 -21.07 10.93 6.92
C LYS A 303 -20.33 12.26 6.88
N ALA A 304 -19.19 12.32 6.17
CA ALA A 304 -18.47 13.58 5.98
C ALA A 304 -19.29 14.61 5.20
N VAL A 305 -20.00 14.18 4.14
CA VAL A 305 -20.91 15.07 3.38
C VAL A 305 -22.11 15.51 4.23
N GLU A 306 -22.66 14.61 5.06
CA GLU A 306 -23.80 14.91 5.92
C GLU A 306 -23.44 15.88 7.06
N MET A 307 -22.24 15.74 7.66
CA MET A 307 -21.72 16.71 8.62
C MET A 307 -21.47 18.09 7.99
N ASP A 308 -20.83 18.14 6.81
CA ASP A 308 -20.60 19.42 6.12
C ASP A 308 -21.94 20.13 5.80
N LEU A 309 -23.00 19.39 5.47
CA LEU A 309 -24.34 19.94 5.24
C LEU A 309 -25.03 20.43 6.52
N GLN A 310 -24.79 19.77 7.66
CA GLN A 310 -25.33 20.20 8.95
C GLN A 310 -24.63 21.47 9.44
N ASP A 311 -23.31 21.55 9.28
CA ASP A 311 -22.55 22.76 9.62
C ASP A 311 -22.98 23.96 8.75
N GLU A 312 -23.27 23.76 7.45
CA GLU A 312 -23.83 24.82 6.59
C GLU A 312 -25.23 25.29 7.00
N LEU A 313 -26.06 24.39 7.57
CA LEU A 313 -27.42 24.71 8.05
C LEU A 313 -27.41 25.44 9.40
N GLU A 314 -26.41 25.20 10.25
CA GLU A 314 -26.25 25.88 11.54
C GLU A 314 -25.63 27.29 11.39
N GLU A 315 -24.85 27.53 10.33
CA GLU A 315 -24.21 28.83 10.10
C GLU A 315 -25.15 29.89 9.47
N TYR A 316 -26.28 29.46 8.89
CA TYR A 316 -27.33 30.33 8.34
C TYR A 316 -28.73 29.94 8.83
N PRO A 317 -29.07 30.19 10.10
CA PRO A 317 -30.45 30.08 10.56
C PRO A 317 -31.30 31.13 9.84
N GLN A 318 -32.37 30.68 9.17
CA GLN A 318 -33.39 31.58 8.58
C GLN A 318 -34.03 32.48 9.64
#